data_AF-A0A813HDS7-F1
#
_entry.id   AF-A0A813HDS7-F1
#
_cell.length_a   1.000
_cell.length_b   1.000
_cell.length_c   1.000
_cell.angle_alpha   90.00
_cell.angle_beta   90.00
_cell.angle_gamma   90.00
#
_symmetry.space_group_name_H-M   'P 1'
#
loop_
_entity.id
_entity.type
_entity.pdbx_description
1 polymer ?
#
loop_
_entity_poly.entity_id
_entity_poly.type
_entity_poly.pdbx_seq_one_letter_code
_entity_poly.pdbx_strand_id
1 'polypeptide(L)'
;MIRRFQQVLLDFLFFDVDDLKKITPEQLAADVRMSCAMVVVLHDETCVSSWCRFEWKEAESAGIPILCIVDAHHVCRTTVLEQVKRCSSHLMVHQWVSYIDAYRHDASIRITDWLHEHALQN
;
A
#
# COMPACT_ATOMS: atom_id res chain seq x y z
N MET A 1 -13.01 1.65 -13.07
CA MET A 1 -13.80 1.80 -11.83
C MET A 1 -12.93 2.10 -10.58
N ILE A 2 -11.59 2.05 -10.71
CA ILE A 2 -10.61 2.39 -9.65
C ILE A 2 -10.50 3.91 -9.38
N ARG A 3 -10.93 4.75 -10.33
CA ARG A 3 -10.78 6.22 -10.25
C ARG A 3 -11.49 6.94 -9.09
N ARG A 4 -12.51 6.31 -8.48
CA ARG A 4 -13.27 6.95 -7.38
C ARG A 4 -12.72 6.65 -5.99
N PHE A 5 -11.96 5.56 -5.82
CA PHE A 5 -11.26 5.31 -4.55
C PHE A 5 -10.03 6.22 -4.38
N GLN A 6 -9.52 6.74 -5.49
CA GLN A 6 -8.39 7.70 -5.53
C GLN A 6 -8.69 9.05 -4.85
N GLN A 7 -9.97 9.44 -4.69
CA GLN A 7 -10.31 10.81 -4.29
C GLN A 7 -10.36 11.03 -2.76
N VAL A 8 -10.53 9.97 -1.94
CA VAL A 8 -10.82 10.12 -0.49
C VAL A 8 -9.56 10.09 0.38
N LEU A 9 -8.42 9.68 -0.18
CA LEU A 9 -7.14 9.49 0.53
C LEU A 9 -6.11 10.62 0.24
N LEU A 10 -6.55 11.78 -0.26
CA LEU A 10 -5.66 12.76 -0.89
C LEU A 10 -5.01 13.81 0.03
N ASP A 11 -5.38 13.90 1.31
CA ASP A 11 -4.88 15.00 2.16
C ASP A 11 -3.63 14.64 2.99
N PHE A 12 -3.26 13.36 3.09
CA PHE A 12 -2.10 12.89 3.89
C PHE A 12 -1.27 11.74 3.27
N LEU A 13 -1.64 11.22 2.10
CA LEU A 13 -0.90 10.13 1.44
C LEU A 13 -0.04 10.64 0.29
N PHE A 14 1.22 10.22 0.26
CA PHE A 14 1.99 10.21 -0.98
C PHE A 14 1.28 9.25 -1.94
N PHE A 15 0.78 9.80 -3.04
CA PHE A 15 0.09 9.05 -4.09
C PHE A 15 0.95 9.14 -5.35
N ASP A 16 1.59 8.03 -5.70
CA ASP A 16 2.28 7.91 -6.98
C ASP A 16 1.23 7.84 -8.09
N VAL A 17 0.87 9.00 -8.66
CA VAL A 17 0.08 9.07 -9.90
C VAL A 17 1.07 8.94 -11.05
N ASP A 18 0.82 7.98 -11.95
CA ASP A 18 1.56 7.64 -13.19
C ASP A 18 1.86 8.81 -14.17
N ASP A 19 1.65 10.08 -13.79
CA ASP A 19 1.83 11.28 -14.64
C ASP A 19 3.04 12.16 -14.22
N LEU A 20 3.85 11.73 -13.25
CA LEU A 20 5.08 12.43 -12.85
C LEU A 20 6.22 12.14 -13.84
N LYS A 21 6.55 13.12 -14.68
CA LYS A 21 7.49 13.03 -15.83
C LYS A 21 8.96 12.67 -15.52
N LYS A 22 9.33 12.26 -14.30
CA LYS A 22 10.61 11.61 -13.93
C LYS A 22 10.63 11.34 -12.41
N ILE A 23 10.26 10.14 -12.00
CA ILE A 23 10.49 9.66 -10.63
C ILE A 23 11.89 9.03 -10.62
N THR A 24 12.80 9.57 -9.81
CA THR A 24 14.11 8.94 -9.59
C THR A 24 14.04 8.07 -8.32
N PRO A 25 14.86 7.01 -8.21
CA PRO A 25 14.89 6.19 -7.00
C PRO A 25 15.21 6.99 -5.73
N GLU A 26 16.01 8.04 -5.83
CA GLU A 26 16.39 8.88 -4.70
C GLU A 26 15.22 9.72 -4.19
N GLN A 27 14.45 10.30 -5.12
CA GLN A 27 13.24 11.04 -4.77
C GLN A 27 12.22 10.12 -4.13
N LEU A 28 11.99 8.94 -4.73
CA LEU A 28 11.07 7.94 -4.21
C LEU A 28 11.47 7.47 -2.80
N ALA A 29 12.76 7.23 -2.56
CA ALA A 29 13.24 6.86 -1.23
C ALA A 29 13.06 8.00 -0.21
N ALA A 30 13.27 9.25 -0.61
CA ALA A 30 13.03 10.40 0.26
C ALA A 30 11.55 10.51 0.63
N ASP A 31 10.66 10.37 -0.35
CA ASP A 31 9.21 10.45 -0.15
C ASP A 31 8.69 9.33 0.75
N VAL A 32 9.17 8.10 0.52
CA VAL A 32 8.87 6.96 1.41
C VAL A 32 9.33 7.29 2.83
N ARG A 33 10.58 7.73 3.04
CA ARG A 33 11.11 8.01 4.39
C ARG A 33 10.44 9.17 5.11
N MET A 34 9.84 10.12 4.39
CA MET A 34 9.05 11.20 4.97
C MET A 34 7.62 10.76 5.35
N SER A 35 7.19 9.59 4.90
CA SER A 35 5.86 9.06 5.19
C SER A 35 5.81 8.43 6.59
N CYS A 36 4.69 8.59 7.29
CA CYS A 36 4.45 7.98 8.61
C CYS A 36 3.83 6.58 8.53
N ALA A 37 3.23 6.24 7.38
CA ALA A 37 2.64 4.95 7.09
C ALA A 37 2.55 4.77 5.56
N MET A 38 2.49 3.52 5.11
CA MET A 38 2.29 3.18 3.69
C MET A 38 1.05 2.30 3.54
N VAL A 39 0.18 2.63 2.59
CA VAL A 39 -0.98 1.80 2.25
C VAL A 39 -0.80 1.29 0.83
N VAL A 40 -0.76 -0.02 0.66
CA VAL A 40 -0.45 -0.66 -0.62
C VAL A 40 -1.64 -1.48 -1.09
N VAL A 41 -2.11 -1.22 -2.30
CA VAL A 41 -3.08 -2.10 -2.97
C VAL A 41 -2.30 -3.20 -3.69
N LEU A 42 -2.51 -4.45 -3.31
CA LEU A 42 -1.86 -5.59 -3.91
C LEU A 42 -2.72 -6.18 -5.04
N HIS A 43 -2.07 -6.37 -6.18
CA HIS A 43 -2.58 -7.19 -7.28
C HIS A 43 -1.44 -8.03 -7.87
N ASP A 44 -1.73 -8.82 -8.89
CA ASP A 44 -0.82 -9.76 -9.53
C ASP A 44 0.47 -9.12 -10.09
N GLU A 45 0.42 -7.85 -10.50
CA GLU A 45 1.57 -7.13 -11.04
C GLU A 45 2.41 -6.39 -9.98
N THR A 46 1.88 -6.12 -8.78
CA THR A 46 2.61 -5.29 -7.79
C THR A 46 3.86 -5.98 -7.27
N CYS A 47 3.78 -7.30 -7.05
CA CYS A 47 4.90 -8.08 -6.53
C CYS A 47 6.04 -8.21 -7.57
N VAL A 48 5.74 -8.11 -8.86
CA VAL A 48 6.74 -8.18 -9.94
C VAL A 48 7.37 -6.82 -10.25
N SER A 49 6.71 -5.72 -9.89
CA SER A 49 7.24 -4.36 -10.04
C SER A 49 8.51 -4.15 -9.22
N SER A 50 9.60 -3.73 -9.89
CA SER A 50 10.84 -3.36 -9.20
C SER A 50 10.69 -2.10 -8.36
N TRP A 51 9.79 -1.19 -8.75
CA TRP A 51 9.51 0.04 -8.03
C TRP A 51 8.78 -0.24 -6.73
N CYS A 52 7.71 -1.04 -6.76
CA CYS A 52 7.00 -1.41 -5.54
C CYS A 52 7.92 -2.13 -4.54
N ARG A 53 8.75 -3.08 -5.02
CA ARG A 53 9.73 -3.75 -4.15
C ARG A 53 10.76 -2.79 -3.56
N PHE A 54 11.16 -1.76 -4.30
CA PHE A 54 12.06 -0.72 -3.81
C PHE A 54 11.39 0.08 -2.69
N GLU A 55 10.17 0.58 -2.91
CA GLU A 55 9.40 1.32 -1.90
C GLU A 55 9.21 0.51 -0.62
N TRP A 56 8.83 -0.76 -0.73
CA TRP A 56 8.62 -1.63 0.43
C TRP A 56 9.91 -1.85 1.23
N LYS A 57 11.05 -1.97 0.54
CA LYS A 57 12.35 -2.11 1.19
C LYS A 57 12.77 -0.82 1.89
N GLU A 58 12.50 0.34 1.29
CA GLU A 58 12.76 1.63 1.92
C GLU A 58 11.87 1.84 3.15
N ALA A 59 10.58 1.49 3.05
CA ALA A 59 9.66 1.53 4.18
C ALA A 59 10.08 0.59 5.31
N GLU A 60 10.48 -0.66 4.98
CA GLU A 60 11.02 -1.61 5.95
C GLU A 60 12.29 -1.07 6.64
N SER A 61 13.22 -0.50 5.86
CA SER A 61 14.47 0.06 6.38
C SER A 61 14.24 1.28 7.28
N ALA A 62 13.18 2.04 7.02
CA ALA A 62 12.78 3.20 7.81
C ALA A 62 11.83 2.86 8.98
N GLY A 63 11.44 1.60 9.14
CA GLY A 63 10.47 1.17 10.16
C GLY A 63 9.05 1.68 9.91
N ILE A 64 8.72 2.03 8.67
CA ILE A 64 7.41 2.57 8.30
C ILE A 64 6.40 1.42 8.22
N PRO A 65 5.27 1.50 8.95
CA PRO A 65 4.25 0.46 8.93
C PRO A 65 3.55 0.41 7.55
N ILE A 66 3.26 -0.80 7.07
CA ILE A 66 2.59 -1.02 5.79
C ILE A 66 1.26 -1.75 5.97
N LEU A 67 0.16 -1.17 5.49
CA LEU A 67 -1.13 -1.84 5.37
C LEU A 67 -1.36 -2.32 3.95
N CYS A 68 -1.61 -3.62 3.80
CA CYS A 68 -1.97 -4.18 2.50
C CYS A 68 -3.48 -4.26 2.32
N ILE A 69 -3.95 -3.78 1.16
CA ILE A 69 -5.31 -3.92 0.67
C ILE A 69 -5.28 -4.90 -0.50
N VAL A 70 -6.07 -5.96 -0.47
CA VAL A 70 -6.18 -6.90 -1.60
C VAL A 70 -7.54 -6.75 -2.24
N ASP A 71 -7.57 -6.49 -3.55
CA ASP A 71 -8.80 -6.58 -4.33
C ASP A 71 -9.20 -8.05 -4.49
N ALA A 72 -10.14 -8.49 -3.65
CA ALA A 72 -10.59 -9.87 -3.61
C ALA A 72 -11.59 -10.22 -4.73
N HIS A 73 -12.02 -9.26 -5.55
CA HIS A 73 -12.83 -9.56 -6.74
C HIS A 73 -12.01 -10.04 -7.92
N HIS A 74 -10.83 -9.44 -8.11
CA HIS A 74 -10.03 -9.64 -9.31
C HIS A 74 -8.85 -10.57 -9.07
N VAL A 75 -8.45 -10.78 -7.82
CA VAL A 75 -7.20 -11.49 -7.52
C VAL A 75 -7.43 -12.65 -6.56
N CYS A 76 -6.83 -13.80 -6.90
CA CYS A 76 -6.78 -14.95 -5.99
C CYS A 76 -5.87 -14.62 -4.80
N ARG A 77 -6.46 -14.51 -3.60
CA ARG A 77 -5.73 -14.17 -2.37
C ARG A 77 -4.54 -15.09 -2.10
N THR A 78 -4.68 -16.38 -2.37
CA THR A 78 -3.59 -17.37 -2.19
C THR A 78 -2.40 -17.04 -3.10
N THR A 79 -2.66 -16.66 -4.35
CA THR A 79 -1.62 -16.27 -5.30
C THR A 79 -0.88 -15.02 -4.83
N VAL A 80 -1.60 -13.98 -4.40
CA VAL A 80 -0.98 -12.75 -3.84
C VAL A 80 -0.16 -13.08 -2.60
N LEU A 81 -0.69 -13.92 -1.70
CA LEU A 81 0.02 -14.32 -0.49
C LEU A 81 1.33 -15.05 -0.81
N GLU A 82 1.32 -15.96 -1.78
CA GLU A 82 2.53 -16.67 -2.21
C GLU A 82 3.55 -15.72 -2.86
N GLN A 83 3.10 -14.74 -3.63
CA GLN A 83 3.97 -13.72 -4.22
C GLN A 83 4.58 -12.83 -3.14
N VAL A 84 3.77 -12.28 -2.23
CA VAL A 84 4.23 -11.40 -1.15
C VAL A 84 5.27 -12.09 -0.26
N LYS A 85 5.04 -13.37 0.11
CA LYS A 85 5.99 -14.17 0.88
C LYS A 85 7.38 -14.23 0.26
N ARG A 86 7.48 -14.15 -1.07
CA ARG A 86 8.75 -14.15 -1.82
C ARG A 86 9.35 -12.76 -1.97
N CYS A 87 8.55 -11.70 -1.80
CA CYS A 87 8.96 -10.32 -2.07
C CYS A 87 9.35 -9.54 -0.81
N SER A 88 8.50 -9.55 0.22
CA SER A 88 8.78 -8.85 1.48
C SER A 88 7.92 -9.40 2.61
N SER A 89 8.57 -9.82 3.70
CA SER A 89 7.88 -10.20 4.94
C SER A 89 7.21 -9.02 5.64
N HIS A 90 7.69 -7.79 5.40
CA HIS A 90 7.17 -6.57 6.02
C HIS A 90 5.71 -6.30 5.66
N LEU A 91 5.30 -6.69 4.45
CA LEU A 91 3.90 -6.62 3.99
C LEU A 91 2.95 -7.55 4.78
N MET A 92 3.46 -8.48 5.58
CA MET A 92 2.64 -9.42 6.35
C MET A 92 2.57 -9.07 7.85
N VAL A 93 3.14 -7.94 8.27
CA VAL A 93 3.14 -7.51 9.68
C VAL A 93 1.72 -7.16 10.16
N HIS A 94 0.93 -6.51 9.31
CA HIS A 94 -0.44 -6.11 9.63
C HIS A 94 -1.48 -6.97 8.92
N GLN A 95 -2.65 -7.11 9.54
CA GLN A 95 -3.74 -7.87 8.93
C GLN A 95 -4.24 -7.17 7.66
N TRP A 96 -4.25 -7.90 6.55
CA TRP A 96 -4.70 -7.38 5.27
C TRP A 96 -6.17 -6.99 5.30
N VAL A 97 -6.49 -5.92 4.57
CA VAL A 97 -7.85 -5.48 4.30
C VAL A 97 -8.27 -6.08 2.96
N SER A 98 -9.36 -6.82 2.95
CA SER A 98 -9.96 -7.28 1.70
C SER A 98 -10.89 -6.19 1.17
N TYR A 99 -10.59 -5.71 -0.03
CA TYR A 99 -11.47 -4.81 -0.75
C TYR A 99 -12.40 -5.60 -1.66
N ILE A 100 -13.70 -5.43 -1.42
CA ILE A 100 -14.81 -6.01 -2.18
C ILE A 100 -15.84 -4.87 -2.29
N ASP A 101 -16.44 -4.65 -3.46
CA ASP A 101 -17.29 -3.48 -3.69
C ASP A 101 -18.50 -3.43 -2.74
N ALA A 102 -19.04 -4.61 -2.39
CA ALA A 102 -20.09 -4.77 -1.40
C ALA A 102 -19.69 -4.35 0.03
N TYR A 103 -18.39 -4.40 0.36
CA TYR A 103 -17.84 -4.10 1.69
C TYR A 103 -16.87 -2.90 1.68
N ARG A 104 -16.96 -2.04 0.66
CA ARG A 104 -16.06 -0.88 0.52
C ARG A 104 -16.09 0.06 1.73
N HIS A 105 -17.25 0.20 2.38
CA HIS A 105 -17.41 1.04 3.57
C HIS A 105 -16.65 0.46 4.76
N ASP A 106 -16.80 -0.84 5.00
CA ASP A 106 -16.07 -1.54 6.06
C ASP A 106 -14.56 -1.53 5.82
N ALA A 107 -14.14 -1.68 4.55
CA ALA A 107 -12.74 -1.54 4.18
C ALA A 107 -12.21 -0.14 4.49
N SER A 108 -12.96 0.92 4.15
CA SER A 108 -12.60 2.30 4.49
C SER A 108 -12.47 2.52 5.99
N ILE A 109 -13.42 2.05 6.80
CA ILE A 109 -13.36 2.15 8.26
C ILE A 109 -12.08 1.50 8.78
N ARG A 110 -11.79 0.26 8.35
CA ARG A 110 -10.59 -0.46 8.79
C ARG A 110 -9.30 0.24 8.40
N ILE A 111 -9.24 0.84 7.21
CA ILE A 111 -8.07 1.60 6.76
C ILE A 111 -7.90 2.86 7.62
N THR A 112 -8.98 3.59 7.87
CA THR A 112 -8.97 4.79 8.73
C THR A 112 -8.54 4.46 10.15
N ASP A 113 -9.12 3.42 10.76
CA ASP A 113 -8.76 2.99 12.11
C ASP A 113 -7.27 2.61 12.18
N TRP A 114 -6.78 1.85 11.21
CA TRP A 114 -5.37 1.48 11.14
C TRP A 114 -4.45 2.70 10.98
N LEU A 115 -4.82 3.67 10.14
CA LEU A 115 -4.06 4.92 9.98
C LEU A 115 -4.06 5.73 11.28
N HIS A 116 -5.17 5.82 12.00
CA HIS A 116 -5.22 6.51 13.29
C HIS A 116 -4.29 5.86 14.33
N GLU A 117 -4.20 4.53 14.32
CA GLU A 117 -3.32 3.80 15.24
C GLU A 117 -1.83 3.98 14.92
N HIS A 118 -1.45 4.05 13.63
CA HIS A 118 -0.05 3.94 13.21
C HIS A 118 0.56 5.25 12.68
N ALA A 119 -0.25 6.13 12.08
CA ALA A 119 0.23 7.38 11.49
C ALA A 119 0.25 8.55 12.49
N LEU A 120 -0.61 8.54 13.51
CA LEU A 120 -0.74 9.63 14.49
C LEU A 120 0.14 9.46 15.74
N GLN A 121 0.94 8.40 15.81
CA GLN A 121 1.83 8.11 16.95
C GLN A 121 3.32 8.40 16.66
N ASN A 122 3.67 8.74 15.41
CA ASN A 122 5.01 9.14 14.97
C ASN A 122 5.09 10.65 14.79
#